data_AF-A0A975IYW7-F1
#
_entry.id   AF-A0A975IYW7-F1
#
_cell.length_a   1.000
_cell.length_b   1.000
_cell.length_c   1.000
_cell.angle_alpha   90.00
_cell.angle_beta   90.00
_cell.angle_gamma   90.00
#
_symmetry.space_group_name_H-M   'P 1'
#
loop_
_entity.id
_entity.type
_entity.pdbx_description
1 polymer ?
#
loop_
_entity_poly.entity_id
_entity_poly.type
_entity_poly.pdbx_seq_one_letter_code
_entity_poly.pdbx_strand_id
1 'polypeptide(L)'
;MSDTPSFIRRLWFVGFAGHRAVPDPAGAKAAIARELEVVRSSIDGELVGISSAAAGADLLFLEACGEAGIRTVVLLPFPRERFHEDFDDEAEWQRACKLMDAAWWCEVSPGGEEAPAAYHVVARESLDIAERMLFLWDGKAPRGLGGTGETVIETRERRIPARLISADTLEARWDVEPPAAKADPAFAGLPAITEVSEWFEKLDERASSSAPRSRRFSAWSMSLNHLATIFQAIFVVAALAAPVGALVKFILVLIAAILPWVGGRLRWKERWIRDRVGAELLRSLLASHQPGSPLRPPAIELFGREEALLRTAAMHLIRHRGDWEAARDHYLRERVDGQIGYLKSKGEKAAAKMKIFGTLFWVSALLSMVLGGVAVAGAFMGTKPTSPAGIWLIFLTTVLPGVAAWCLAMISVFEFKRRASLYRQLVEELIRLRPQVAAANCASALTRAMQQIERLLLNELWEWQGSLEK
;
A
#
# COMPACT_ATOMS: atom_id res chain seq x y z
N MET A 1 -4.93 8.14 37.63
CA MET A 1 -5.37 7.19 36.58
C MET A 1 -4.14 6.85 35.78
N SER A 2 -3.79 5.56 35.67
CA SER A 2 -2.61 5.11 34.93
C SER A 2 -2.81 5.39 33.44
N ASP A 3 -2.07 6.37 32.90
CA ASP A 3 -1.92 6.61 31.47
C ASP A 3 -1.27 5.37 30.84
N THR A 4 -2.11 4.41 30.48
CA THR A 4 -1.70 3.31 29.63
C THR A 4 -1.71 3.87 28.21
N PRO A 5 -0.59 3.85 27.48
CA PRO A 5 -0.55 4.40 26.13
C PRO A 5 -1.65 3.74 25.28
N SER A 6 -2.56 4.55 24.72
CA SER A 6 -3.61 4.03 23.83
C SER A 6 -2.95 3.64 22.51
N PHE A 7 -2.78 2.33 22.28
CA PHE A 7 -2.28 1.83 21.02
C PHE A 7 -3.24 2.14 19.87
N ILE A 8 -2.71 2.40 18.68
CA ILE A 8 -3.52 2.59 17.48
C ILE A 8 -4.24 1.27 17.16
N ARG A 9 -5.57 1.31 17.12
CA ARG A 9 -6.43 0.21 16.70
C ARG A 9 -7.05 0.50 15.34
N ARG A 10 -7.50 -0.55 14.65
CA ARG A 10 -8.26 -0.41 13.41
C ARG A 10 -9.51 0.45 13.66
N LEU A 11 -9.69 1.48 12.86
CA LEU A 11 -10.92 2.26 12.84
C LEU A 11 -11.96 1.57 11.96
N TRP A 12 -13.20 1.61 12.41
CA TRP A 12 -14.40 1.20 11.67
C TRP A 12 -15.33 2.41 11.56
N PHE A 13 -15.73 2.74 10.34
CA PHE A 13 -16.60 3.88 10.10
C PHE A 13 -18.06 3.45 10.06
N VAL A 14 -18.90 4.09 10.89
CA VAL A 14 -20.36 3.96 10.84
C VAL A 14 -20.99 5.23 10.30
N GLY A 15 -21.58 5.15 9.11
CA GLY A 15 -22.34 6.25 8.53
C GLY A 15 -23.74 6.34 9.11
N PHE A 16 -24.26 7.56 9.23
CA PHE A 16 -25.61 7.82 9.69
C PHE A 16 -26.41 8.60 8.66
N ALA A 17 -27.69 8.25 8.53
CA ALA A 17 -28.68 9.09 7.85
C ALA A 17 -30.04 8.98 8.54
N GLY A 18 -30.71 10.11 8.74
CA GLY A 18 -32.03 10.13 9.36
C GLY A 18 -32.90 11.29 8.90
N HIS A 19 -34.12 11.34 9.43
CA HIS A 19 -35.08 12.41 9.13
C HIS A 19 -34.73 13.72 9.84
N ARG A 20 -34.99 14.86 9.19
CA ARG A 20 -34.87 16.18 9.82
C ARG A 20 -35.95 16.42 10.88
N ALA A 21 -37.18 16.04 10.58
CA ALA A 21 -38.28 16.09 11.54
C ALA A 21 -38.33 14.79 12.35
N VAL A 22 -37.97 14.88 13.63
CA VAL A 22 -37.99 13.74 14.58
C VAL A 22 -39.03 14.03 15.66
N PRO A 23 -40.19 13.32 15.68
CA PRO A 23 -41.28 13.61 16.63
C PRO A 23 -40.89 13.43 18.11
N ASP A 24 -40.06 12.43 18.41
CA ASP A 24 -39.51 12.17 19.75
C ASP A 24 -37.97 12.21 19.71
N PRO A 25 -37.35 13.41 19.80
CA PRO A 25 -35.89 13.53 19.75
C PRO A 25 -35.18 12.79 20.89
N ALA A 26 -35.77 12.78 22.08
CA ALA A 26 -35.16 12.15 23.25
C ALA A 26 -35.16 10.61 23.12
N GLY A 27 -36.31 10.03 22.73
CA GLY A 27 -36.41 8.60 22.45
C GLY A 27 -35.54 8.19 21.26
N ALA A 28 -35.51 8.99 20.20
CA ALA A 28 -34.67 8.73 19.03
C ALA A 28 -33.18 8.71 19.39
N LYS A 29 -32.69 9.68 20.17
CA LYS A 29 -31.31 9.70 20.65
C LYS A 29 -30.98 8.49 21.51
N ALA A 30 -31.88 8.11 22.43
CA ALA A 30 -31.70 6.93 23.27
C ALA A 30 -31.67 5.62 22.44
N ALA A 31 -32.51 5.53 21.40
CA ALA A 31 -32.48 4.41 20.45
C ALA A 31 -31.17 4.38 19.65
N ILE A 32 -30.73 5.52 19.11
CA ILE A 32 -29.45 5.65 18.40
C ILE A 32 -28.28 5.20 19.30
N ALA A 33 -28.21 5.68 20.55
CA ALA A 33 -27.16 5.31 21.48
C ALA A 33 -27.13 3.80 21.76
N ARG A 34 -28.29 3.18 21.97
CA ARG A 34 -28.42 1.74 22.16
C ARG A 34 -27.95 0.95 20.93
N GLU A 35 -28.34 1.37 19.74
CA GLU A 35 -27.97 0.65 18.52
C GLU A 35 -26.51 0.90 18.10
N LEU A 36 -25.92 2.04 18.45
CA LEU A 36 -24.48 2.27 18.36
C LEU A 36 -23.69 1.23 19.14
N GLU A 37 -24.17 0.83 20.33
CA GLU A 37 -23.54 -0.23 21.12
C GLU A 37 -23.59 -1.59 20.41
N VAL A 38 -24.74 -1.91 19.81
CA VAL A 38 -24.91 -3.15 19.03
C VAL A 38 -23.92 -3.17 17.86
N VAL A 39 -23.81 -2.06 17.11
CA VAL A 39 -22.83 -1.93 16.02
C VAL A 39 -21.40 -2.04 16.54
N ARG A 40 -21.07 -1.37 17.64
CA ARG A 40 -19.75 -1.41 18.29
C ARG A 40 -19.36 -2.83 18.74
N SER A 41 -20.32 -3.60 19.25
CA SER A 41 -20.09 -4.99 19.67
C SER A 41 -19.86 -5.95 18.49
N SER A 42 -20.19 -5.55 17.26
CA SER A 42 -20.05 -6.36 16.04
C SER A 42 -18.68 -6.23 15.35
N ILE A 43 -17.76 -5.45 15.91
CA ILE A 43 -16.47 -5.13 15.31
C ILE A 43 -15.29 -5.44 16.25
N ASP A 44 -14.11 -5.65 15.66
CA ASP A 44 -12.84 -5.66 16.39
C ASP A 44 -12.03 -4.42 16.00
N GLY A 45 -12.06 -3.40 16.86
CA GLY A 45 -11.43 -2.11 16.61
C GLY A 45 -12.10 -0.98 17.38
N GLU A 46 -11.93 0.24 16.88
CA GLU A 46 -12.57 1.46 17.38
C GLU A 46 -13.62 1.95 16.37
N LEU A 47 -14.81 2.30 16.85
CA LEU A 47 -15.89 2.83 16.02
C LEU A 47 -15.72 4.34 15.86
N VAL A 48 -15.97 4.86 14.65
CA VAL A 48 -15.97 6.29 14.32
C VAL A 48 -17.27 6.62 13.59
N GLY A 49 -18.03 7.59 14.09
CA GLY A 49 -19.31 8.00 13.49
C GLY A 49 -19.12 8.99 12.34
N ILE A 50 -19.86 8.83 11.25
CA ILE A 50 -19.92 9.76 10.11
C ILE A 50 -21.33 10.31 9.97
N SER A 51 -21.48 11.63 9.90
CA SER A 51 -22.78 12.29 9.67
C SER A 51 -22.58 13.65 8.99
N SER A 52 -23.66 14.21 8.44
CA SER A 52 -23.65 15.50 7.75
C SER A 52 -23.84 16.71 8.67
N ALA A 53 -24.13 16.49 9.96
CA ALA A 53 -24.54 17.52 10.91
C ALA A 53 -25.78 18.33 10.46
N ALA A 54 -26.63 17.75 9.60
CA ALA A 54 -27.91 18.36 9.23
C ALA A 54 -28.85 18.45 10.44
N ALA A 55 -29.80 19.39 10.39
CA ALA A 55 -30.84 19.55 11.41
C ALA A 55 -31.60 18.23 11.68
N GLY A 56 -32.01 18.02 12.93
CA GLY A 56 -32.74 16.82 13.36
C GLY A 56 -31.85 15.62 13.71
N ALA A 57 -32.11 14.46 13.09
CA ALA A 57 -31.55 13.18 13.50
C ALA A 57 -30.01 13.12 13.45
N ASP A 58 -29.38 13.80 12.50
CA ASP A 58 -27.92 13.85 12.36
C ASP A 58 -27.25 14.48 13.59
N LEU A 59 -27.83 15.56 14.15
CA LEU A 59 -27.36 16.15 15.39
C LEU A 59 -27.49 15.19 16.58
N LEU A 60 -28.63 14.49 16.68
CA LEU A 60 -28.87 13.51 17.75
C LEU A 60 -27.85 12.36 17.70
N PHE A 61 -27.48 11.90 16.51
CA PHE A 61 -26.46 10.89 16.31
C PHE A 61 -25.06 11.36 16.74
N LEU A 62 -24.67 12.58 16.35
CA LEU A 62 -23.39 13.15 16.74
C LEU A 62 -23.30 13.35 18.27
N GLU A 63 -24.38 13.80 18.91
CA GLU A 63 -24.45 13.88 20.37
C GLU A 63 -24.34 12.51 21.03
N ALA A 64 -25.07 11.50 20.54
CA ALA A 64 -25.00 10.13 21.06
C ALA A 64 -23.59 9.53 20.91
N CYS A 65 -22.88 9.83 19.81
CA CYS A 65 -21.49 9.45 19.65
C CYS A 65 -20.60 10.11 20.71
N GLY A 66 -20.74 11.43 20.91
CA GLY A 66 -19.99 12.17 21.92
C GLY A 66 -20.18 11.63 23.34
N GLU A 67 -21.44 11.36 23.72
CA GLU A 67 -21.78 10.77 25.03
C GLU A 67 -21.21 9.35 25.22
N ALA A 68 -21.08 8.59 24.14
CA ALA A 68 -20.49 7.24 24.14
C ALA A 68 -18.95 7.24 24.02
N GLY A 69 -18.31 8.41 23.91
CA GLY A 69 -16.86 8.53 23.68
C GLY A 69 -16.41 8.09 22.28
N ILE A 70 -17.34 8.03 21.32
CA ILE A 70 -17.09 7.70 19.92
C ILE A 70 -16.66 8.97 19.20
N ARG A 71 -15.50 8.94 18.53
CA ARG A 71 -15.04 10.05 17.71
C ARG A 71 -15.93 10.20 16.47
N THR A 72 -16.11 11.43 16.00
CA THR A 72 -16.96 11.72 14.85
C THR A 72 -16.18 12.37 13.71
N VAL A 73 -16.66 12.11 12.49
CA VAL A 73 -16.26 12.76 11.26
C VAL A 73 -17.50 13.41 10.68
N VAL A 74 -17.41 14.69 10.33
CA VAL A 74 -18.53 15.44 9.75
C VAL A 74 -18.25 15.75 8.28
N LEU A 75 -19.15 15.31 7.41
CA LEU A 75 -19.11 15.59 5.96
C LEU A 75 -20.18 16.62 5.62
N LEU A 76 -19.79 17.87 5.45
CA LEU A 76 -20.73 18.95 5.17
C LEU A 76 -21.12 18.98 3.68
N PRO A 77 -22.40 19.19 3.35
CA PRO A 77 -22.82 19.39 1.97
C PRO A 77 -22.29 20.72 1.41
N PHE A 78 -22.12 21.73 2.28
CA PHE A 78 -21.80 23.10 1.91
C PHE A 78 -20.76 23.70 2.87
N PRO A 79 -20.11 24.82 2.51
CA PRO A 79 -19.46 25.69 3.48
C PRO A 79 -20.42 26.10 4.60
N ARG A 80 -19.89 26.31 5.82
CA ARG A 80 -20.70 26.56 7.02
C ARG A 80 -21.61 27.77 6.85
N GLU A 81 -21.15 28.80 6.14
CA GLU A 81 -21.89 30.04 5.88
C GLU A 81 -23.18 29.75 5.09
N ARG A 82 -23.11 28.95 4.04
CA ARG A 82 -24.28 28.51 3.27
C ARG A 82 -25.12 27.50 4.04
N PHE A 83 -24.47 26.62 4.81
CA PHE A 83 -25.16 25.59 5.57
C PHE A 83 -26.04 26.17 6.67
N HIS A 84 -25.68 27.32 7.25
CA HIS A 84 -26.50 28.06 8.21
C HIS A 84 -27.92 28.34 7.70
N GLU A 85 -28.06 28.66 6.42
CA GLU A 85 -29.34 28.99 5.79
C GLU A 85 -30.33 27.81 5.73
N ASP A 86 -29.86 26.57 5.97
CA ASP A 86 -30.70 25.37 6.02
C ASP A 86 -31.28 25.11 7.44
N PHE A 87 -31.03 26.00 8.41
CA PHE A 87 -31.51 25.92 9.79
C PHE A 87 -32.52 27.04 10.08
N ASP A 88 -33.73 26.67 10.49
CA ASP A 88 -34.78 27.63 10.88
C ASP A 88 -34.60 28.16 12.32
N ASP A 89 -33.89 27.43 13.17
CA ASP A 89 -33.63 27.76 14.58
C ASP A 89 -32.15 28.01 14.83
N GLU A 90 -31.83 29.23 15.26
CA GLU A 90 -30.47 29.64 15.61
C GLU A 90 -29.89 28.77 16.75
N ALA A 91 -30.70 28.32 17.71
CA ALA A 91 -30.22 27.44 18.78
C ALA A 91 -29.82 26.05 18.24
N GLU A 92 -30.51 25.56 17.21
CA GLU A 92 -30.13 24.33 16.51
C GLU A 92 -28.84 24.51 15.69
N TRP A 93 -28.69 25.63 15.01
CA TRP A 93 -27.43 25.96 14.33
C TRP A 93 -26.24 26.03 15.30
N GLN A 94 -26.40 26.70 16.44
CA GLN A 94 -25.34 26.77 17.46
C GLN A 94 -25.01 25.38 18.03
N ARG A 95 -25.99 24.46 18.10
CA ARG A 95 -25.73 23.05 18.44
C ARG A 95 -24.91 22.36 17.34
N ALA A 96 -25.27 22.53 16.07
CA ALA A 96 -24.52 21.99 14.94
C ALA A 96 -23.07 22.49 14.93
N CYS A 97 -22.84 23.80 15.12
CA CYS A 97 -21.50 24.38 15.23
C CYS A 97 -20.64 23.71 16.29
N LYS A 98 -21.17 23.51 17.50
CA LYS A 98 -20.45 22.82 18.58
C LYS A 98 -20.06 21.40 18.20
N LEU A 99 -20.95 20.67 17.53
CA LEU A 99 -20.69 19.29 17.10
C LEU A 99 -19.67 19.23 15.95
N MET A 100 -19.74 20.18 15.01
CA MET A 100 -18.75 20.31 13.93
C MET A 100 -17.36 20.66 14.48
N ASP A 101 -17.27 21.52 15.50
CA ASP A 101 -16.01 21.92 16.13
C ASP A 101 -15.43 20.82 17.04
N ALA A 102 -16.29 19.99 17.64
CA ALA A 102 -15.89 18.85 18.45
C ALA A 102 -15.50 17.61 17.61
N ALA A 103 -15.82 17.59 16.32
CA ALA A 103 -15.52 16.46 15.44
C ALA A 103 -14.01 16.23 15.33
N TRP A 104 -13.61 14.96 15.21
CA TRP A 104 -12.21 14.61 14.96
C TRP A 104 -11.75 15.08 13.58
N TRP A 105 -12.67 15.12 12.61
CA TRP A 105 -12.47 15.69 11.30
C TRP A 105 -13.76 16.30 10.77
N CYS A 106 -13.69 17.45 10.13
CA CYS A 106 -14.81 18.09 9.45
C CYS A 106 -14.33 18.60 8.09
N GLU A 107 -15.02 18.22 7.02
CA GLU A 107 -14.72 18.68 5.66
C GLU A 107 -16.00 18.95 4.86
N VAL A 108 -15.89 19.76 3.81
CA VAL A 108 -16.96 19.97 2.84
C VAL A 108 -16.79 18.99 1.69
N SER A 109 -17.86 18.27 1.37
CA SER A 109 -17.91 17.31 0.26
C SER A 109 -17.81 18.00 -1.11
N PRO A 110 -17.21 17.35 -2.13
CA PRO A 110 -17.05 17.91 -3.47
C PRO A 110 -18.37 17.81 -4.25
N GLY A 111 -19.30 18.75 -4.04
CA GLY A 111 -20.65 18.68 -4.65
C GLY A 111 -21.26 20.01 -5.12
N GLY A 112 -20.54 21.13 -4.96
CA GLY A 112 -21.12 22.47 -5.16
C GLY A 112 -22.11 22.85 -4.05
N GLU A 113 -22.86 23.93 -4.25
CA GLU A 113 -23.77 24.50 -3.23
C GLU A 113 -25.27 24.29 -3.50
N GLU A 114 -25.61 23.47 -4.51
CA GLU A 114 -26.99 23.23 -4.91
C GLU A 114 -27.63 22.04 -4.17
N ALA A 115 -28.72 22.31 -3.46
CA ALA A 115 -29.61 21.28 -2.92
C ALA A 115 -30.63 20.83 -4.00
N PRO A 116 -30.97 19.53 -4.10
CA PRO A 116 -30.57 18.43 -3.21
C PRO A 116 -29.27 17.70 -3.61
N ALA A 117 -28.61 18.11 -4.70
CA ALA A 117 -27.45 17.40 -5.26
C ALA A 117 -26.28 17.27 -4.28
N ALA A 118 -25.95 18.33 -3.53
CA ALA A 118 -24.86 18.29 -2.56
C ALA A 118 -25.10 17.29 -1.40
N TYR A 119 -26.35 17.18 -0.91
CA TYR A 119 -26.70 16.17 0.10
C TYR A 119 -26.57 14.75 -0.45
N HIS A 120 -26.93 14.54 -1.71
CA HIS A 120 -26.71 13.26 -2.38
C HIS A 120 -25.21 12.92 -2.50
N VAL A 121 -24.35 13.91 -2.80
CA VAL A 121 -22.90 13.71 -2.79
C VAL A 121 -22.41 13.30 -1.40
N VAL A 122 -22.80 14.00 -0.34
CA VAL A 122 -22.44 13.64 1.05
C VAL A 122 -22.88 12.21 1.39
N ALA A 123 -24.10 11.84 1.05
CA ALA A 123 -24.62 10.49 1.30
C ALA A 123 -23.76 9.43 0.60
N ARG A 124 -23.39 9.66 -0.67
CA ARG A 124 -22.51 8.74 -1.41
C ARG A 124 -21.11 8.67 -0.85
N GLU A 125 -20.52 9.80 -0.45
CA GLU A 125 -19.22 9.81 0.20
C GLU A 125 -19.23 9.07 1.54
N SER A 126 -20.30 9.25 2.32
CA SER A 126 -20.51 8.45 3.54
C SER A 126 -20.58 6.96 3.21
N LEU A 127 -21.25 6.54 2.13
CA LEU A 127 -21.33 5.13 1.72
C LEU A 127 -20.02 4.59 1.16
N ASP A 128 -19.18 5.43 0.56
CA ASP A 128 -17.85 5.04 0.08
C ASP A 128 -16.86 4.87 1.25
N ILE A 129 -17.13 5.51 2.39
CA ILE A 129 -16.27 5.45 3.58
C ILE A 129 -16.76 4.42 4.59
N ALA A 130 -18.07 4.37 4.81
CA ALA A 130 -18.67 3.60 5.87
C ALA A 130 -18.61 2.09 5.62
N GLU A 131 -18.24 1.36 6.66
CA GLU A 131 -18.25 -0.11 6.69
C GLU A 131 -19.49 -0.64 7.43
N ARG A 132 -20.22 0.25 8.10
CA ARG A 132 -21.49 0.04 8.78
C ARG A 132 -22.39 1.24 8.53
N MET A 133 -23.70 1.03 8.44
CA MET A 133 -24.68 2.11 8.40
C MET A 133 -25.66 2.01 9.56
N LEU A 134 -26.08 3.17 10.07
CA LEU A 134 -27.17 3.31 11.02
C LEU A 134 -28.20 4.28 10.43
N PHE A 135 -29.46 3.88 10.42
CA PHE A 135 -30.56 4.69 9.87
C PHE A 135 -31.62 4.98 10.92
N LEU A 136 -32.16 6.20 10.90
CA LEU A 136 -33.44 6.53 11.53
C LEU A 136 -34.46 6.86 10.43
N TRP A 137 -35.31 5.89 10.08
CA TRP A 137 -36.12 5.95 8.85
C TRP A 137 -37.56 5.48 9.07
N ASP A 138 -38.49 6.06 8.30
CA ASP A 138 -39.94 5.85 8.42
C ASP A 138 -40.46 4.71 7.51
N GLY A 139 -39.57 4.01 6.81
CA GLY A 139 -39.95 2.92 5.91
C GLY A 139 -40.54 3.36 4.57
N LYS A 140 -40.72 4.67 4.34
CA LYS A 140 -41.41 5.19 3.14
C LYS A 140 -40.48 5.32 1.95
N ALA A 141 -41.04 5.18 0.74
CA ALA A 141 -40.28 5.32 -0.50
C ALA A 141 -39.51 6.66 -0.58
N PRO A 142 -38.36 6.71 -1.29
CA PRO A 142 -37.59 7.94 -1.45
C PRO A 142 -38.46 9.05 -2.03
N ARG A 143 -38.40 10.25 -1.44
CA ARG A 143 -39.18 11.41 -1.89
C ARG A 143 -38.43 12.31 -2.87
N GLY A 144 -37.32 11.83 -3.43
CA GLY A 144 -36.42 12.57 -4.31
C GLY A 144 -34.95 12.24 -4.06
N LEU A 145 -34.07 12.95 -4.77
CA LEU A 145 -32.62 12.86 -4.64
C LEU A 145 -32.14 13.35 -3.26
N GLY A 146 -31.15 12.69 -2.67
CA GLY A 146 -30.49 13.10 -1.42
C GLY A 146 -31.27 12.80 -0.13
N GLY A 147 -32.32 11.97 -0.21
CA GLY A 147 -33.11 11.57 0.96
C GLY A 147 -32.66 10.25 1.59
N THR A 148 -32.97 10.05 2.87
CA THR A 148 -32.62 8.82 3.64
C THR A 148 -33.04 7.53 2.93
N GLY A 149 -34.22 7.52 2.28
CA GLY A 149 -34.71 6.35 1.56
C GLY A 149 -33.84 5.94 0.37
N GLU A 150 -33.21 6.90 -0.32
CA GLU A 150 -32.27 6.63 -1.41
C GLU A 150 -31.01 5.96 -0.86
N THR A 151 -30.44 6.52 0.22
CA THR A 151 -29.26 5.97 0.90
C THR A 151 -29.52 4.56 1.41
N VAL A 152 -30.71 4.26 1.95
CA VAL A 152 -31.09 2.90 2.38
C VAL A 152 -31.10 1.93 1.21
N ILE A 153 -31.65 2.31 0.05
CA ILE A 153 -31.66 1.46 -1.15
C ILE A 153 -30.23 1.21 -1.62
N GLU A 154 -29.43 2.25 -1.76
CA GLU A 154 -28.04 2.12 -2.24
C GLU A 154 -27.18 1.28 -1.27
N THR A 155 -27.41 1.41 0.04
CA THR A 155 -26.76 0.58 1.07
C THR A 155 -27.05 -0.91 0.86
N ARG A 156 -28.31 -1.27 0.55
CA ARG A 156 -28.71 -2.65 0.25
C ARG A 156 -28.05 -3.17 -1.02
N GLU A 157 -28.01 -2.35 -2.07
CA GLU A 157 -27.37 -2.70 -3.35
C GLU A 157 -25.87 -2.96 -3.18
N ARG A 158 -25.19 -2.12 -2.40
CA ARG A 158 -23.77 -2.25 -2.05
C ARG A 158 -23.49 -3.34 -1.00
N ARG A 159 -24.54 -3.88 -0.36
CA ARG A 159 -24.48 -4.86 0.74
C ARG A 159 -23.65 -4.39 1.93
N ILE A 160 -23.71 -3.10 2.24
CA ILE A 160 -23.08 -2.54 3.43
C ILE A 160 -23.94 -2.94 4.64
N PRO A 161 -23.38 -3.55 5.71
CA PRO A 161 -24.17 -3.92 6.87
C PRO A 161 -24.84 -2.71 7.52
N ALA A 162 -26.13 -2.82 7.77
CA ALA A 162 -26.99 -1.69 8.10
C ALA A 162 -27.98 -2.01 9.22
N ARG A 163 -27.98 -1.18 10.25
CA ARG A 163 -28.93 -1.22 11.35
C ARG A 163 -29.99 -0.14 11.13
N LEU A 164 -31.25 -0.53 11.13
CA LEU A 164 -32.37 0.34 10.79
C LEU A 164 -33.27 0.54 12.02
N ILE A 165 -33.38 1.78 12.47
CA ILE A 165 -34.27 2.23 13.54
C ILE A 165 -35.51 2.84 12.89
N SER A 166 -36.68 2.32 13.26
CA SER A 166 -37.97 2.90 12.87
C SER A 166 -38.13 4.29 13.48
N ALA A 167 -38.40 5.31 12.66
CA ALA A 167 -38.65 6.67 13.15
C ALA A 167 -39.96 6.77 13.97
N ASP A 168 -40.91 5.84 13.77
CA ASP A 168 -42.22 5.86 14.43
C ASP A 168 -42.24 5.02 15.72
N THR A 169 -41.58 3.85 15.71
CA THR A 169 -41.63 2.90 16.84
C THR A 169 -40.34 2.84 17.65
N LEU A 170 -39.24 3.40 17.13
CA LEU A 170 -37.89 3.34 17.71
C LEU A 170 -37.33 1.92 17.91
N GLU A 171 -38.00 0.92 17.33
CA GLU A 171 -37.53 -0.45 17.24
C GLU A 171 -36.48 -0.57 16.13
N ALA A 172 -35.47 -1.41 16.38
CA ALA A 172 -34.34 -1.56 15.48
C ALA A 172 -34.18 -3.00 14.98
N ARG A 173 -33.79 -3.13 13.71
CA ARG A 173 -33.48 -4.42 13.08
C ARG A 173 -32.25 -4.31 12.19
N TRP A 174 -31.62 -5.45 11.92
CA TRP A 174 -30.65 -5.53 10.84
C TRP A 174 -31.40 -5.55 9.51
N ASP A 175 -31.02 -4.65 8.63
CA ASP A 175 -31.48 -4.64 7.24
C ASP A 175 -30.53 -5.46 6.37
N VAL A 176 -29.22 -5.25 6.58
CA VAL A 176 -28.14 -6.13 6.10
C VAL A 176 -27.30 -6.50 7.32
N GLU A 177 -27.20 -7.79 7.64
CA GLU A 177 -26.49 -8.27 8.82
C GLU A 177 -24.96 -8.22 8.61
N PRO A 178 -24.17 -7.81 9.62
CA PRO A 178 -22.72 -7.80 9.49
C PRO A 178 -22.18 -9.23 9.44
N PRO A 179 -21.11 -9.48 8.66
CA PRO A 179 -20.39 -10.74 8.77
C PRO A 179 -19.82 -10.89 10.18
N ALA A 180 -19.59 -12.13 10.61
CA ALA A 180 -18.90 -12.40 11.86
C ALA A 180 -17.59 -11.60 11.94
N ALA A 181 -17.35 -10.94 13.07
CA ALA A 181 -16.17 -10.13 13.30
C ALA A 181 -14.90 -10.97 13.04
N LYS A 182 -14.08 -10.52 12.11
CA LYS A 182 -12.79 -11.11 11.79
C LYS A 182 -11.72 -10.03 11.86
N ALA A 183 -10.54 -10.42 12.34
CA ALA A 183 -9.36 -9.58 12.30
C ALA A 183 -9.05 -9.20 10.84
N ASP A 184 -8.77 -7.92 10.62
CA ASP A 184 -8.43 -7.41 9.31
C ASP A 184 -7.04 -7.91 8.89
N PRO A 185 -6.91 -8.60 7.74
CA PRO A 185 -5.62 -9.06 7.23
C PRO A 185 -4.56 -7.97 7.07
N ALA A 186 -4.95 -6.72 6.77
CA ALA A 186 -4.03 -5.60 6.61
C ALA A 186 -3.31 -5.24 7.93
N PHE A 187 -3.95 -5.54 9.06
CA PHE A 187 -3.39 -5.32 10.40
C PHE A 187 -2.66 -6.56 10.94
N ALA A 188 -2.73 -7.70 10.25
CA ALA A 188 -2.19 -8.96 10.74
C ALA A 188 -0.65 -8.93 10.86
N GLY A 189 -0.17 -9.08 12.09
CA GLY A 189 1.26 -9.05 12.40
C GLY A 189 1.87 -7.65 12.42
N LEU A 190 1.05 -6.61 12.52
CA LEU A 190 1.49 -5.28 12.92
C LEU A 190 1.70 -5.23 14.44
N PRO A 191 2.76 -4.54 14.91
CA PRO A 191 2.97 -4.30 16.33
C PRO A 191 1.89 -3.38 16.91
N ALA A 192 1.62 -3.52 18.21
CA ALA A 192 0.95 -2.47 18.98
C ALA A 192 1.90 -1.26 19.11
N ILE A 193 1.46 -0.10 18.66
CA ILE A 193 2.24 1.15 18.57
C ILE A 193 1.38 2.36 18.91
N THR A 194 2.03 3.49 19.17
CA THR A 194 1.37 4.77 19.49
C THR A 194 1.46 5.81 18.38
N GLU A 195 2.46 5.68 17.49
CA GLU A 195 2.69 6.57 16.36
C GLU A 195 2.78 5.81 15.03
N VAL A 196 2.12 6.31 14.00
CA VAL A 196 2.06 5.66 12.67
C VAL A 196 3.47 5.48 12.05
N SER A 197 4.43 6.35 12.37
CA SER A 197 5.82 6.21 11.93
C SER A 197 6.46 4.90 12.40
N GLU A 198 6.08 4.39 13.58
CA GLU A 198 6.60 3.12 14.09
C GLU A 198 6.13 1.92 13.26
N TRP A 199 4.92 1.96 12.70
CA TRP A 199 4.47 0.94 11.75
C TRP A 199 5.34 0.96 10.50
N PHE A 200 5.62 2.15 9.95
CA PHE A 200 6.50 2.29 8.79
C PHE A 200 7.89 1.74 9.09
N GLU A 201 8.53 2.17 10.18
CA GLU A 201 9.88 1.74 10.55
C GLU A 201 9.99 0.22 10.68
N LYS A 202 9.06 -0.43 11.41
CA LYS A 202 9.11 -1.90 11.59
C LYS A 202 8.78 -2.66 10.30
N LEU A 203 7.89 -2.14 9.46
CA LEU A 203 7.61 -2.76 8.16
C LEU A 203 8.79 -2.60 7.20
N ASP A 204 9.42 -1.43 7.16
CA ASP A 204 10.59 -1.18 6.30
C ASP A 204 11.81 -1.99 6.76
N GLU A 205 12.04 -2.12 8.06
CA GLU A 205 13.10 -2.98 8.62
C GLU A 205 12.88 -4.46 8.25
N ARG A 206 11.65 -4.97 8.41
CA ARG A 206 11.29 -6.33 8.00
C ARG A 206 11.44 -6.52 6.50
N ALA A 207 10.95 -5.59 5.69
CA ALA A 207 11.05 -5.64 4.24
C ALA A 207 12.51 -5.56 3.75
N SER A 208 13.36 -4.78 4.43
CA SER A 208 14.78 -4.64 4.10
C SER A 208 15.61 -5.87 4.50
N SER A 209 15.35 -6.46 5.66
CA SER A 209 16.05 -7.66 6.16
C SER A 209 15.62 -8.95 5.44
N SER A 210 14.40 -8.99 4.92
CA SER A 210 13.83 -10.10 4.15
C SER A 210 13.83 -9.88 2.63
N ALA A 211 14.41 -8.75 2.16
CA ALA A 211 14.56 -8.37 0.75
C ALA A 211 14.89 -9.58 -0.13
N PRO A 212 14.28 -9.70 -1.33
CA PRO A 212 13.87 -10.96 -1.92
C PRO A 212 15.03 -11.95 -1.96
N ARG A 213 15.09 -12.76 -0.90
CA ARG A 213 16.10 -13.80 -0.75
C ARG A 213 15.98 -14.78 -1.91
N SER A 214 14.79 -14.93 -2.48
CA SER A 214 14.52 -15.72 -3.69
C SER A 214 15.47 -15.40 -4.86
N ARG A 215 15.63 -14.11 -5.23
CA ARG A 215 16.57 -13.73 -6.31
C ARG A 215 18.00 -14.09 -5.96
N ARG A 216 18.39 -13.93 -4.68
CA ARG A 216 19.71 -14.35 -4.19
C ARG A 216 19.86 -15.87 -4.21
N PHE A 217 18.83 -16.65 -3.85
CA PHE A 217 18.85 -18.11 -3.90
C PHE A 217 18.96 -18.64 -5.33
N SER A 218 18.22 -18.06 -6.28
CA SER A 218 18.39 -18.37 -7.70
C SER A 218 19.81 -18.04 -8.18
N ALA A 219 20.33 -16.86 -7.79
CA ALA A 219 21.70 -16.48 -8.14
C ALA A 219 22.75 -17.41 -7.50
N TRP A 220 22.58 -17.81 -6.24
CA TRP A 220 23.44 -18.77 -5.55
C TRP A 220 23.39 -20.15 -6.19
N SER A 221 22.21 -20.66 -6.52
CA SER A 221 22.02 -21.92 -7.24
C SER A 221 22.77 -21.92 -8.57
N MET A 222 22.61 -20.87 -9.38
CA MET A 222 23.33 -20.72 -10.65
C MET A 222 24.85 -20.61 -10.45
N SER A 223 25.29 -19.92 -9.41
CA SER A 223 26.72 -19.77 -9.09
C SER A 223 27.34 -21.08 -8.61
N LEU A 224 26.64 -21.86 -7.78
CA LEU A 224 27.07 -23.18 -7.32
C LEU A 224 27.18 -24.19 -8.46
N ASN A 225 26.21 -24.19 -9.39
CA ASN A 225 26.28 -25.01 -10.60
C ASN A 225 27.52 -24.65 -11.43
N HIS A 226 27.83 -23.36 -11.57
CA HIS A 226 29.01 -22.94 -12.32
C HIS A 226 30.33 -23.29 -11.59
N LEU A 227 30.38 -23.10 -10.26
CA LEU A 227 31.52 -23.52 -9.44
C LEU A 227 31.77 -25.03 -9.55
N ALA A 228 30.71 -25.85 -9.61
CA ALA A 228 30.83 -27.29 -9.81
C ALA A 228 31.53 -27.63 -11.15
N THR A 229 31.25 -26.88 -12.21
CA THR A 229 31.94 -27.02 -13.50
C THR A 229 33.41 -26.60 -13.41
N ILE A 230 33.72 -25.52 -12.71
CA ILE A 230 35.11 -25.07 -12.50
C ILE A 230 35.91 -26.11 -11.71
N PHE A 231 35.37 -26.60 -10.59
CA PHE A 231 36.04 -27.65 -9.79
C PHE A 231 36.27 -28.91 -10.62
N GLN A 232 35.27 -29.36 -11.39
CA GLN A 232 35.45 -30.50 -12.28
C GLN A 232 36.60 -30.27 -13.28
N ALA A 233 36.68 -29.09 -13.89
CA ALA A 233 37.76 -28.75 -14.81
C ALA A 233 39.14 -28.77 -14.10
N ILE A 234 39.24 -28.27 -12.87
CA ILE A 234 40.46 -28.32 -12.05
C ILE A 234 40.87 -29.77 -11.77
N PHE A 235 39.95 -30.62 -11.32
CA PHE A 235 40.25 -32.03 -11.00
C PHE A 235 40.72 -32.82 -12.23
N VAL A 236 40.09 -32.60 -13.39
CA VAL A 236 40.50 -33.22 -14.66
C VAL A 236 41.91 -32.77 -15.07
N VAL A 237 42.20 -31.47 -14.98
CA VAL A 237 43.48 -30.88 -15.38
C VAL A 237 44.62 -31.25 -14.45
N ALA A 238 44.37 -31.30 -13.14
CA ALA A 238 45.37 -31.65 -12.14
C ALA A 238 45.63 -33.17 -12.04
N ALA A 239 44.94 -33.99 -12.85
CA ALA A 239 44.96 -35.45 -12.76
C ALA A 239 44.69 -35.98 -11.34
N LEU A 240 43.95 -35.20 -10.53
CA LEU A 240 43.62 -35.50 -9.16
C LEU A 240 42.40 -36.45 -9.13
N ALA A 241 42.41 -37.40 -8.20
CA ALA A 241 41.42 -38.46 -7.99
C ALA A 241 40.03 -38.16 -8.60
N ALA A 242 39.79 -38.69 -9.81
CA ALA A 242 38.53 -38.54 -10.55
C ALA A 242 37.24 -38.81 -9.74
N PRO A 243 37.17 -39.81 -8.82
CA PRO A 243 35.97 -40.02 -8.02
C PRO A 243 35.69 -38.89 -7.01
N VAL A 244 36.73 -38.24 -6.48
CA VAL A 244 36.58 -37.12 -5.54
C VAL A 244 36.00 -35.90 -6.26
N GLY A 245 36.51 -35.58 -7.45
CA GLY A 245 35.97 -34.48 -8.27
C GLY A 245 34.50 -34.68 -8.64
N ALA A 246 34.13 -35.91 -9.03
CA ALA A 246 32.75 -36.27 -9.33
C ALA A 246 31.83 -36.14 -8.10
N LEU A 247 32.30 -36.56 -6.92
CA LEU A 247 31.56 -36.44 -5.66
C LEU A 247 31.34 -34.97 -5.27
N VAL A 248 32.38 -34.13 -5.34
CA VAL A 248 32.28 -32.68 -5.06
C VAL A 248 31.28 -32.02 -6.01
N LYS A 249 31.36 -32.31 -7.31
CA LYS A 249 30.40 -31.81 -8.31
C LYS A 249 28.97 -32.24 -7.97
N PHE A 250 28.76 -33.51 -7.64
CA PHE A 250 27.44 -34.03 -7.28
C PHE A 250 26.85 -33.30 -6.07
N ILE A 251 27.65 -33.09 -5.02
CA ILE A 251 27.21 -32.36 -3.82
C ILE A 251 26.84 -30.91 -4.15
N LEU A 252 27.66 -30.19 -4.92
CA LEU A 252 27.38 -28.79 -5.29
C LEU A 252 26.11 -28.65 -6.12
N VAL A 253 25.91 -29.53 -7.10
CA VAL A 253 24.70 -29.56 -7.95
C VAL A 253 23.46 -29.92 -7.13
N LEU A 254 23.58 -30.88 -6.20
CA LEU A 254 22.48 -31.25 -5.30
C LEU A 254 22.05 -30.07 -4.42
N ILE A 255 23.01 -29.36 -3.80
CA ILE A 255 22.73 -28.15 -3.02
C ILE A 255 22.09 -27.07 -3.91
N ALA A 256 22.63 -26.86 -5.12
CA ALA A 256 22.09 -25.89 -6.08
C ALA A 256 20.64 -26.22 -6.48
N ALA A 257 20.28 -27.50 -6.61
CA ALA A 257 18.92 -27.93 -6.96
C ALA A 257 17.91 -27.73 -5.81
N ILE A 258 18.35 -27.90 -4.56
CA ILE A 258 17.49 -27.79 -3.38
C ILE A 258 17.19 -26.31 -3.03
N LEU A 259 18.17 -25.41 -3.22
CA LEU A 259 18.08 -24.00 -2.82
C LEU A 259 16.79 -23.28 -3.29
N PRO A 260 16.41 -23.33 -4.59
CA PRO A 260 15.19 -22.67 -5.07
C PRO A 260 13.91 -23.25 -4.46
N TRP A 261 13.88 -24.56 -4.20
CA TRP A 261 12.72 -25.26 -3.64
C TRP A 261 12.48 -24.88 -2.18
N VAL A 262 13.55 -24.80 -1.37
CA VAL A 262 13.48 -24.33 0.02
C VAL A 262 12.94 -22.90 0.09
N GLY A 263 13.41 -22.02 -0.81
CA GLY A 263 12.93 -20.64 -0.90
C GLY A 263 11.44 -20.54 -1.23
N GLY A 264 10.91 -21.43 -2.09
CA GLY A 264 9.49 -21.47 -2.45
C GLY A 264 8.58 -21.91 -1.31
N ARG A 265 8.96 -22.94 -0.54
CA ARG A 265 8.11 -23.48 0.55
C ARG A 265 7.93 -22.54 1.73
N LEU A 266 8.89 -21.65 1.99
CA LEU A 266 8.88 -20.85 3.20
C LEU A 266 7.95 -19.62 3.14
N ARG A 267 7.19 -19.44 2.04
CA ARG A 267 6.29 -18.29 1.80
C ARG A 267 6.94 -16.92 2.08
N TRP A 268 8.27 -16.86 1.93
CA TRP A 268 9.05 -15.65 2.19
C TRP A 268 8.70 -14.53 1.22
N LYS A 269 8.39 -14.89 -0.04
CA LYS A 269 7.99 -13.94 -1.07
C LYS A 269 6.70 -13.20 -0.67
N GLU A 270 5.69 -13.91 -0.20
CA GLU A 270 4.41 -13.32 0.21
C GLU A 270 4.56 -12.41 1.42
N ARG A 271 5.26 -12.86 2.47
CA ARG A 271 5.51 -12.03 3.66
C ARG A 271 6.32 -10.78 3.33
N TRP A 272 7.38 -10.93 2.53
CA TRP A 272 8.19 -9.80 2.09
C TRP A 272 7.36 -8.80 1.27
N ILE A 273 6.51 -9.27 0.35
CA ILE A 273 5.69 -8.37 -0.48
C ILE A 273 4.67 -7.63 0.38
N ARG A 274 3.97 -8.32 1.28
CA ARG A 274 3.04 -7.66 2.22
C ARG A 274 3.74 -6.60 3.05
N ASP A 275 4.87 -6.93 3.68
CA ASP A 275 5.59 -5.99 4.52
C ASP A 275 6.14 -4.80 3.70
N ARG A 276 6.56 -5.06 2.44
CA ARG A 276 7.02 -4.03 1.51
C ARG A 276 5.89 -3.12 1.03
N VAL A 277 4.71 -3.68 0.73
CA VAL A 277 3.51 -2.93 0.35
C VAL A 277 3.12 -2.00 1.49
N GLY A 278 2.97 -2.54 2.70
CA GLY A 278 2.64 -1.73 3.88
C GLY A 278 3.67 -0.61 4.15
N ALA A 279 4.97 -0.91 4.02
CA ALA A 279 6.01 0.10 4.21
C ALA A 279 5.94 1.24 3.18
N GLU A 280 5.79 0.95 1.89
CA GLU A 280 5.74 1.98 0.86
C GLU A 280 4.42 2.77 0.89
N LEU A 281 3.31 2.13 1.25
CA LEU A 281 2.02 2.79 1.48
C LEU A 281 2.08 3.77 2.65
N LEU A 282 2.61 3.35 3.80
CA LEU A 282 2.80 4.23 4.95
C LEU A 282 3.83 5.33 4.67
N ARG A 283 4.89 5.03 3.91
CA ARG A 283 5.87 6.05 3.47
C ARG A 283 5.21 7.12 2.61
N SER A 284 4.38 6.71 1.65
CA SER A 284 3.57 7.62 0.82
C SER A 284 2.67 8.48 1.71
N LEU A 285 1.90 7.84 2.61
CA LEU A 285 0.98 8.53 3.51
C LEU A 285 1.70 9.52 4.43
N LEU A 286 2.79 9.12 5.09
CA LEU A 286 3.56 9.98 5.99
C LEU A 286 4.10 11.22 5.27
N ALA A 287 4.49 11.07 4.00
CA ALA A 287 4.94 12.19 3.20
C ALA A 287 3.79 13.13 2.78
N SER A 288 2.57 12.60 2.63
CA SER A 288 1.51 13.28 1.87
C SER A 288 0.17 13.52 2.59
N HIS A 289 0.07 13.15 3.86
CA HIS A 289 -1.20 13.23 4.61
C HIS A 289 -1.71 14.65 4.88
N GLN A 290 -0.87 15.69 4.79
CA GLN A 290 -1.18 17.00 5.37
C GLN A 290 -2.24 17.82 4.62
N PRO A 291 -2.14 18.04 3.29
CA PRO A 291 -3.04 18.96 2.60
C PRO A 291 -4.38 18.33 2.18
N GLY A 292 -4.44 17.00 2.08
CA GLY A 292 -5.61 16.27 1.57
C GLY A 292 -6.52 15.73 2.67
N SER A 293 -7.70 15.24 2.31
CA SER A 293 -8.60 14.56 3.26
C SER A 293 -7.95 13.30 3.85
N PRO A 294 -8.03 13.06 5.18
CA PRO A 294 -7.59 11.81 5.80
C PRO A 294 -8.49 10.61 5.43
N LEU A 295 -9.68 10.87 4.90
CA LEU A 295 -10.63 9.84 4.47
C LEU A 295 -10.31 9.30 3.08
N ARG A 296 -9.56 10.08 2.28
CA ARG A 296 -9.14 9.76 0.91
C ARG A 296 -7.62 9.84 0.77
N PRO A 297 -6.85 9.01 1.51
CA PRO A 297 -5.39 9.00 1.43
C PRO A 297 -4.89 8.63 0.02
N PRO A 298 -3.67 9.03 -0.36
CA PRO A 298 -3.17 8.79 -1.70
C PRO A 298 -3.09 7.31 -2.08
N ALA A 299 -3.43 7.02 -3.34
CA ALA A 299 -3.42 5.69 -3.95
C ALA A 299 -4.32 4.64 -3.27
N ILE A 300 -5.25 5.04 -2.39
CA ILE A 300 -6.24 4.15 -1.76
C ILE A 300 -7.00 3.28 -2.78
N GLU A 301 -7.35 3.84 -3.94
CA GLU A 301 -8.04 3.16 -5.04
C GLU A 301 -7.26 1.98 -5.63
N LEU A 302 -5.92 2.00 -5.53
CA LEU A 302 -5.08 0.92 -6.05
C LEU A 302 -4.99 -0.26 -5.06
N PHE A 303 -5.17 0.01 -3.76
CA PHE A 303 -4.86 -0.93 -2.67
C PHE A 303 -6.08 -1.15 -1.76
N GLY A 304 -7.16 -1.67 -2.33
CA GLY A 304 -8.43 -1.88 -1.61
C GLY A 304 -8.32 -2.83 -0.39
N ARG A 305 -7.33 -3.73 -0.35
CA ARG A 305 -7.09 -4.58 0.83
C ARG A 305 -6.51 -3.80 2.00
N GLU A 306 -5.77 -2.74 1.71
CA GLU A 306 -5.05 -1.91 2.69
C GLU A 306 -5.81 -0.61 3.03
N GLU A 307 -7.01 -0.42 2.46
CA GLU A 307 -7.85 0.75 2.65
C GLU A 307 -8.11 1.09 4.13
N ALA A 308 -8.51 0.09 4.92
CA ALA A 308 -8.79 0.27 6.34
C ALA A 308 -7.53 0.67 7.13
N LEU A 309 -6.36 0.10 6.77
CA LEU A 309 -5.06 0.47 7.36
C LEU A 309 -4.70 1.91 7.01
N LEU A 310 -4.84 2.30 5.75
CA LEU A 310 -4.54 3.65 5.27
C LEU A 310 -5.43 4.71 5.92
N ARG A 311 -6.75 4.49 5.96
CA ARG A 311 -7.69 5.43 6.62
C ARG A 311 -7.42 5.52 8.12
N THR A 312 -7.19 4.38 8.79
CA THR A 312 -6.81 4.36 10.21
C THR A 312 -5.56 5.20 10.45
N ALA A 313 -4.48 4.93 9.71
CA ALA A 313 -3.24 5.67 9.82
C ALA A 313 -3.44 7.17 9.52
N ALA A 314 -4.18 7.51 8.46
CA ALA A 314 -4.41 8.89 8.04
C ALA A 314 -5.17 9.71 9.09
N MET A 315 -6.18 9.12 9.74
CA MET A 315 -6.91 9.76 10.84
C MET A 315 -6.02 10.04 12.04
N HIS A 316 -5.14 9.10 12.41
CA HIS A 316 -4.18 9.31 13.50
C HIS A 316 -3.08 10.34 13.18
N LEU A 317 -2.86 10.66 11.91
CA LEU A 317 -1.93 11.70 11.47
C LEU A 317 -2.53 13.12 11.47
N ILE A 318 -3.84 13.28 11.70
CA ILE A 318 -4.50 14.60 11.75
C ILE A 318 -3.84 15.53 12.77
N ARG A 319 -3.43 15.00 13.94
CA ARG A 319 -2.76 15.78 15.01
C ARG A 319 -1.43 16.42 14.59
N HIS A 320 -0.82 15.91 13.52
CA HIS A 320 0.47 16.37 13.00
C HIS A 320 0.30 17.28 11.78
N ARG A 321 -0.93 17.70 11.45
CA ARG A 321 -1.18 18.62 10.33
C ARG A 321 -0.73 20.03 10.69
N GLY A 322 0.03 20.62 9.78
CA GLY A 322 0.42 22.01 9.84
C GLY A 322 -0.05 22.77 8.60
N ASP A 323 0.65 23.86 8.36
CA ASP A 323 0.47 24.72 7.21
C ASP A 323 0.76 24.00 5.87
N TRP A 324 -0.04 24.25 4.84
CA TRP A 324 0.07 23.50 3.59
C TRP A 324 1.31 23.93 2.77
N GLU A 325 1.76 25.18 2.89
CA GLU A 325 3.01 25.65 2.28
C GLU A 325 4.22 24.95 2.92
N ALA A 326 4.23 24.82 4.25
CA ALA A 326 5.27 24.07 4.95
C ALA A 326 5.27 22.59 4.54
N ALA A 327 4.08 21.99 4.39
CA ALA A 327 3.93 20.63 3.89
C ALA A 327 4.45 20.45 2.46
N ARG A 328 4.16 21.41 1.56
CA ARG A 328 4.68 21.44 0.17
C ARG A 328 6.20 21.41 0.18
N ASP A 329 6.81 22.30 0.94
CA ASP A 329 8.26 22.49 0.95
C ASP A 329 8.97 21.27 1.56
N HIS A 330 8.38 20.68 2.61
CA HIS A 330 8.85 19.41 3.18
C HIS A 330 8.75 18.27 2.18
N TYR A 331 7.60 18.12 1.50
CA TYR A 331 7.37 17.07 0.51
C TYR A 331 8.35 17.18 -0.68
N LEU A 332 8.59 18.39 -1.19
CA LEU A 332 9.58 18.62 -2.25
C LEU A 332 10.98 18.14 -1.85
N ARG A 333 11.44 18.50 -0.65
CA ARG A 333 12.79 18.14 -0.18
C ARG A 333 12.92 16.66 0.17
N GLU A 334 12.08 16.18 1.07
CA GLU A 334 12.24 14.85 1.67
C GLU A 334 11.70 13.73 0.78
N ARG A 335 10.57 13.99 0.09
CA ARG A 335 9.92 12.98 -0.73
C ARG A 335 10.38 13.04 -2.18
N VAL A 336 10.27 14.19 -2.85
CA VAL A 336 10.58 14.27 -4.30
C VAL A 336 12.07 14.25 -4.55
N ASP A 337 12.82 15.21 -4.00
CA ASP A 337 14.26 15.36 -4.24
C ASP A 337 15.05 14.17 -3.66
N GLY A 338 14.66 13.71 -2.46
CA GLY A 338 15.18 12.48 -1.86
C GLY A 338 14.96 11.24 -2.73
N GLN A 339 13.77 11.06 -3.30
CA GLN A 339 13.46 9.92 -4.17
C GLN A 339 14.22 9.98 -5.50
N ILE A 340 14.36 11.17 -6.10
CA ILE A 340 15.18 11.38 -7.31
C ILE A 340 16.63 10.94 -7.05
N GLY A 341 17.23 11.40 -5.95
CA GLY A 341 18.59 11.02 -5.56
C GLY A 341 18.76 9.51 -5.36
N TYR A 342 17.82 8.89 -4.65
CA TYR A 342 17.80 7.45 -4.41
C TYR A 342 17.69 6.64 -5.72
N LEU A 343 16.73 6.96 -6.57
CA LEU A 343 16.48 6.24 -7.83
C LEU A 343 17.65 6.41 -8.80
N LYS A 344 18.22 7.62 -8.90
CA LYS A 344 19.42 7.86 -9.71
C LYS A 344 20.60 6.98 -9.28
N SER A 345 20.90 6.95 -7.98
CA SER A 345 21.97 6.10 -7.44
C SER A 345 21.74 4.60 -7.72
N LYS A 346 20.50 4.11 -7.57
CA LYS A 346 20.16 2.71 -7.85
C LYS A 346 20.21 2.39 -9.35
N GLY A 347 19.77 3.32 -10.20
CA GLY A 347 19.83 3.22 -11.65
C GLY A 347 21.26 3.12 -12.16
N GLU A 348 22.14 4.01 -11.69
CA GLU A 348 23.57 4.01 -12.02
C GLU A 348 24.25 2.70 -11.59
N LYS A 349 23.97 2.21 -10.37
CA LYS A 349 24.49 0.92 -9.88
C LYS A 349 24.01 -0.26 -10.74
N ALA A 350 22.74 -0.26 -11.16
CA ALA A 350 22.21 -1.30 -12.05
C ALA A 350 22.85 -1.25 -13.44
N ALA A 351 23.02 -0.05 -14.01
CA ALA A 351 23.68 0.15 -15.30
C ALA A 351 25.17 -0.27 -15.25
N ALA A 352 25.89 0.09 -14.19
CA ALA A 352 27.27 -0.33 -13.98
C ALA A 352 27.40 -1.85 -13.91
N LYS A 353 26.52 -2.53 -13.15
CA LYS A 353 26.49 -3.99 -13.11
C LYS A 353 26.17 -4.61 -14.46
N MET A 354 25.20 -4.07 -15.20
CA MET A 354 24.91 -4.51 -16.57
C MET A 354 26.14 -4.40 -17.47
N LYS A 355 26.88 -3.28 -17.39
CA LYS A 355 28.12 -3.09 -18.16
C LYS A 355 29.18 -4.14 -17.78
N ILE A 356 29.44 -4.33 -16.49
CA ILE A 356 30.43 -5.30 -15.99
C ILE A 356 30.11 -6.72 -16.47
N PHE A 357 28.89 -7.21 -16.19
CA PHE A 357 28.49 -8.57 -16.58
C PHE A 357 28.40 -8.72 -18.10
N GLY A 358 27.97 -7.69 -18.83
CA GLY A 358 27.92 -7.70 -20.29
C GLY A 358 29.30 -7.76 -20.93
N THR A 359 30.26 -6.98 -20.43
CA THR A 359 31.66 -7.05 -20.89
C THR A 359 32.28 -8.40 -20.57
N LEU A 360 32.09 -8.91 -19.35
CA LEU A 360 32.61 -10.22 -18.94
C LEU A 360 32.03 -11.35 -19.80
N PHE A 361 30.73 -11.29 -20.13
CA PHE A 361 30.09 -12.21 -21.07
C PHE A 361 30.78 -12.20 -22.43
N TRP A 362 30.92 -11.03 -23.06
CA TRP A 362 31.49 -10.92 -24.41
C TRP A 362 32.96 -11.34 -24.45
N VAL A 363 33.76 -10.92 -23.47
CA VAL A 363 35.17 -11.31 -23.37
C VAL A 363 35.30 -12.83 -23.20
N SER A 364 34.53 -13.43 -22.31
CA SER A 364 34.58 -14.88 -22.06
C SER A 364 34.10 -15.68 -23.27
N ALA A 365 33.03 -15.24 -23.94
CA ALA A 365 32.50 -15.89 -25.13
C ALA A 365 33.48 -15.83 -26.32
N LEU A 366 34.05 -14.65 -26.59
CA LEU A 366 35.02 -14.47 -27.67
C LEU A 366 36.29 -15.28 -27.41
N LEU A 367 36.85 -15.20 -26.19
CA LEU A 367 38.05 -15.93 -25.83
C LEU A 367 37.81 -17.44 -25.89
N SER A 368 36.65 -17.91 -25.43
CA SER A 368 36.26 -19.32 -25.56
C SER A 368 36.20 -19.77 -27.02
N MET A 369 35.65 -18.94 -27.91
CA MET A 369 35.54 -19.26 -29.33
C MET A 369 36.92 -19.34 -29.99
N VAL A 370 37.81 -18.38 -29.71
CA VAL A 370 39.18 -18.35 -30.26
C VAL A 370 39.99 -19.53 -29.75
N LEU A 371 40.04 -19.75 -28.43
CA LEU A 371 40.78 -20.85 -27.82
C LEU A 371 40.21 -22.21 -28.24
N GLY A 372 38.88 -22.34 -28.34
CA GLY A 372 38.22 -23.53 -28.85
C GLY A 372 38.62 -23.83 -30.29
N GLY A 373 38.67 -22.81 -31.15
CA GLY A 373 39.15 -22.92 -32.53
C GLY A 373 40.61 -23.41 -32.60
N VAL A 374 41.50 -22.85 -31.76
CA VAL A 374 42.90 -23.31 -31.66
C VAL A 374 42.98 -24.76 -31.21
N ALA A 375 42.19 -25.15 -30.20
CA ALA A 375 42.18 -26.53 -29.70
C ALA A 375 41.70 -27.52 -30.77
N VAL A 376 40.65 -27.15 -31.52
CA VAL A 376 40.12 -27.96 -32.63
C VAL A 376 41.16 -28.09 -33.76
N ALA A 377 41.76 -26.97 -34.20
CA ALA A 377 42.80 -27.00 -35.23
C ALA A 377 44.01 -27.84 -34.81
N GLY A 378 44.47 -27.70 -33.57
CA GLY A 378 45.54 -28.51 -33.01
C GLY A 378 45.22 -30.00 -32.99
N ALA A 379 43.97 -30.37 -32.66
CA ALA A 379 43.52 -31.76 -32.70
C ALA A 379 43.54 -32.34 -34.11
N PHE A 380 43.10 -31.58 -35.13
CA PHE A 380 43.18 -31.99 -36.54
C PHE A 380 44.63 -32.12 -37.03
N MET A 381 45.55 -31.32 -36.49
CA MET A 381 46.99 -31.43 -36.77
C MET A 381 47.69 -32.55 -35.97
N GLY A 382 46.96 -33.35 -35.19
CA GLY A 382 47.51 -34.47 -34.43
C GLY A 382 48.31 -34.07 -33.18
N THR A 383 48.23 -32.81 -32.75
CA THR A 383 48.93 -32.34 -31.56
C THR A 383 48.25 -32.87 -30.30
N LYS A 384 49.03 -33.46 -29.38
CA LYS A 384 48.54 -33.86 -28.05
C LYS A 384 48.83 -32.72 -27.06
N PRO A 385 47.84 -32.28 -26.26
CA PRO A 385 48.01 -31.18 -25.33
C PRO A 385 48.68 -31.64 -24.03
N THR A 386 49.90 -32.20 -24.14
CA THR A 386 50.69 -32.64 -22.99
C THR A 386 51.57 -31.53 -22.41
N SER A 387 51.74 -30.43 -23.16
CA SER A 387 52.46 -29.25 -22.68
C SER A 387 51.63 -28.47 -21.65
N PRO A 388 52.26 -27.70 -20.74
CA PRO A 388 51.55 -26.83 -19.81
C PRO A 388 50.57 -25.88 -20.53
N ALA A 389 50.94 -25.36 -21.70
CA ALA A 389 50.08 -24.52 -22.51
C ALA A 389 48.85 -25.27 -23.06
N GLY A 390 49.02 -26.53 -23.49
CA GLY A 390 47.91 -27.38 -23.94
C GLY A 390 46.94 -27.72 -22.81
N ILE A 391 47.44 -27.93 -21.59
CA ILE A 391 46.63 -28.17 -20.39
C ILE A 391 45.80 -26.93 -20.05
N TRP A 392 46.41 -25.74 -20.06
CA TRP A 392 45.68 -24.47 -19.88
C TRP A 392 44.64 -24.21 -20.98
N LEU A 393 44.93 -24.61 -22.22
CA LEU A 393 43.99 -24.49 -23.33
C LEU A 393 42.73 -25.33 -23.10
N ILE A 394 42.87 -26.58 -22.64
CA ILE A 394 41.73 -27.43 -22.28
C ILE A 394 40.95 -26.84 -21.10
N PHE A 395 41.66 -26.37 -20.08
CA PHE A 395 41.03 -25.75 -18.91
C PHE A 395 40.16 -24.54 -19.30
N LEU A 396 40.75 -23.59 -20.05
CA LEU A 396 40.09 -22.35 -20.44
C LEU A 396 38.91 -22.60 -21.38
N THR A 397 39.03 -23.51 -22.34
CA THR A 397 37.93 -23.87 -23.24
C THR A 397 36.78 -24.59 -22.51
N THR A 398 37.04 -25.22 -21.36
CA THR A 398 36.01 -25.82 -20.51
C THR A 398 35.32 -24.78 -19.61
N VAL A 399 36.07 -23.82 -19.05
CA VAL A 399 35.56 -22.87 -18.04
C VAL A 399 34.89 -21.64 -18.66
N LEU A 400 35.48 -21.04 -19.70
CA LEU A 400 35.02 -19.77 -20.27
C LEU A 400 33.57 -19.77 -20.80
N PRO A 401 33.07 -20.82 -21.49
CA PRO A 401 31.64 -20.89 -21.85
C PRO A 401 30.73 -20.83 -20.63
N GLY A 402 31.12 -21.49 -19.54
CA GLY A 402 30.38 -21.48 -18.28
C GLY A 402 30.34 -20.09 -17.66
N VAL A 403 31.46 -19.34 -17.70
CA VAL A 403 31.52 -17.96 -17.18
C VAL A 403 30.59 -17.06 -17.99
N ALA A 404 30.58 -17.20 -19.31
CA ALA A 404 29.65 -16.47 -20.18
C ALA A 404 28.19 -16.82 -19.84
N ALA A 405 27.85 -18.10 -19.72
CA ALA A 405 26.50 -18.54 -19.35
C ALA A 405 26.08 -18.03 -17.97
N TRP A 406 26.98 -18.06 -16.98
CA TRP A 406 26.74 -17.52 -15.64
C TRP A 406 26.49 -16.00 -15.68
N CYS A 407 27.25 -15.23 -16.46
CA CYS A 407 27.02 -13.80 -16.64
C CYS A 407 25.62 -13.50 -17.20
N LEU A 408 25.22 -14.25 -18.24
CA LEU A 408 23.89 -14.10 -18.85
C LEU A 408 22.77 -14.43 -17.84
N ALA A 409 22.96 -15.48 -17.04
CA ALA A 409 22.03 -15.88 -16.00
C ALA A 409 21.92 -14.79 -14.89
N MET A 410 23.04 -14.20 -14.46
CA MET A 410 23.03 -13.08 -13.51
C MET A 410 22.33 -11.84 -14.06
N ILE A 411 22.56 -11.49 -15.34
CA ILE A 411 21.87 -10.38 -16.02
C ILE A 411 20.35 -10.59 -16.00
N SER A 412 19.91 -11.82 -16.29
CA SER A 412 18.50 -12.19 -16.30
C SER A 412 17.87 -12.13 -14.90
N VAL A 413 18.45 -12.82 -13.90
CA VAL A 413 17.90 -12.92 -12.54
C VAL A 413 17.75 -11.57 -11.84
N PHE A 414 18.70 -10.66 -12.05
CA PHE A 414 18.67 -9.34 -11.43
C PHE A 414 18.01 -8.25 -12.28
N GLU A 415 17.64 -8.57 -13.52
CA GLU A 415 16.98 -7.68 -14.47
C GLU A 415 17.67 -6.30 -14.59
N PHE A 416 19.01 -6.27 -14.62
CA PHE A 416 19.78 -5.02 -14.49
C PHE A 416 19.39 -3.97 -15.54
N LYS A 417 19.19 -4.40 -16.79
CA LYS A 417 18.77 -3.51 -17.89
C LYS A 417 17.40 -2.90 -17.64
N ARG A 418 16.41 -3.72 -17.29
CA ARG A 418 15.04 -3.28 -16.99
C ARG A 418 15.06 -2.27 -15.84
N ARG A 419 15.73 -2.58 -14.72
CA ARG A 419 15.77 -1.70 -13.54
C ARG A 419 16.47 -0.39 -13.82
N ALA A 420 17.59 -0.41 -14.56
CA ALA A 420 18.28 0.82 -14.95
C ALA A 420 17.40 1.71 -15.84
N SER A 421 16.65 1.13 -16.77
CA SER A 421 15.69 1.85 -17.62
C SER A 421 14.53 2.43 -16.81
N LEU A 422 13.90 1.61 -15.98
CA LEU A 422 12.75 2.00 -15.16
C LEU A 422 13.10 3.13 -14.19
N TYR A 423 14.23 3.03 -13.48
CA TYR A 423 14.64 4.08 -12.54
C TYR A 423 14.96 5.40 -13.26
N ARG A 424 15.48 5.35 -14.48
CA ARG A 424 15.69 6.55 -15.29
C ARG A 424 14.35 7.20 -15.68
N GLN A 425 13.40 6.40 -16.18
CA GLN A 425 12.06 6.87 -16.54
C GLN A 425 11.34 7.50 -15.34
N LEU A 426 11.38 6.85 -14.18
CA LEU A 426 10.79 7.41 -12.95
C LEU A 426 11.45 8.73 -12.55
N VAL A 427 12.77 8.85 -12.66
CA VAL A 427 13.48 10.12 -12.38
C VAL A 427 13.05 11.21 -13.35
N GLU A 428 12.93 10.92 -14.64
CA GLU A 428 12.48 11.87 -15.66
C GLU A 428 11.06 12.38 -15.37
N GLU A 429 10.13 11.49 -15.03
CA GLU A 429 8.76 11.87 -14.66
C GLU A 429 8.70 12.64 -13.33
N LEU A 430 9.49 12.27 -12.32
CA LEU A 430 9.55 13.04 -11.07
C LEU A 430 10.09 14.45 -11.29
N ILE A 431 11.14 14.62 -12.11
CA ILE A 431 11.67 15.94 -12.48
C ILE A 431 10.60 16.75 -13.22
N ARG A 432 9.81 16.11 -14.09
CA ARG A 432 8.71 16.76 -14.82
C ARG A 432 7.55 17.18 -13.92
N LEU A 433 7.20 16.38 -12.91
CA LEU A 433 6.08 16.65 -12.00
C LEU A 433 6.44 17.60 -10.85
N ARG A 434 7.72 17.64 -10.45
CA ARG A 434 8.20 18.50 -9.35
C ARG A 434 7.75 19.97 -9.44
N PRO A 435 7.81 20.65 -10.61
CA PRO A 435 7.33 22.04 -10.73
C PRO A 435 5.85 22.21 -10.43
N GLN A 436 5.01 21.19 -10.66
CA GLN A 436 3.56 21.27 -10.38
C GLN A 436 3.29 21.33 -8.88
N VAL A 437 4.06 20.58 -8.08
CA VAL A 437 4.01 20.66 -6.61
C VAL A 437 4.53 22.03 -6.15
N ALA A 438 5.64 22.50 -6.70
CA ALA A 438 6.23 23.79 -6.31
C ALA A 438 5.34 24.99 -6.65
N ALA A 439 4.62 24.92 -7.77
CA ALA A 439 3.72 25.98 -8.23
C ALA A 439 2.31 25.89 -7.62
N ALA A 440 2.04 24.91 -6.74
CA ALA A 440 0.75 24.80 -6.08
C ALA A 440 0.48 26.06 -5.23
N ASN A 441 -0.68 26.68 -5.48
CA ASN A 441 -1.11 27.94 -4.86
C ASN A 441 -2.19 27.75 -3.78
N CYS A 442 -2.64 26.51 -3.56
CA CYS A 442 -3.56 26.15 -2.48
C CYS A 442 -3.46 24.66 -2.14
N ALA A 443 -3.97 24.27 -0.97
CA ALA A 443 -3.94 22.90 -0.47
C ALA A 443 -4.57 21.86 -1.42
N SER A 444 -5.64 22.22 -2.13
CA SER A 444 -6.31 21.30 -3.08
C SER A 444 -5.46 21.05 -4.33
N ALA A 445 -4.84 22.09 -4.89
CA ALA A 445 -3.90 21.96 -6.00
C ALA A 445 -2.67 21.13 -5.59
N LEU A 446 -2.14 21.38 -4.38
CA LEU A 446 -1.03 20.63 -3.82
C LEU A 446 -1.38 19.14 -3.67
N THR A 447 -2.54 18.84 -3.09
CA THR A 447 -3.03 17.46 -2.90
C THR A 447 -3.10 16.70 -4.21
N ARG A 448 -3.65 17.30 -5.26
CA ARG A 448 -3.72 16.67 -6.60
C ARG A 448 -2.34 16.40 -7.18
N ALA A 449 -1.42 17.36 -7.11
CA ALA A 449 -0.06 17.19 -7.60
C ALA A 449 0.71 16.08 -6.84
N MET A 450 0.55 16.03 -5.51
CA MET A 450 1.14 14.99 -4.67
C MET A 450 0.55 13.61 -4.96
N GLN A 451 -0.78 13.51 -5.11
CA GLN A 451 -1.45 12.26 -5.47
C GLN A 451 -0.94 11.70 -6.81
N GLN A 452 -0.69 12.56 -7.79
CA GLN A 452 -0.13 12.12 -9.07
C GLN A 452 1.27 11.50 -8.91
N ILE A 453 2.13 12.12 -8.10
CA ILE A 453 3.48 11.59 -7.80
C ILE A 453 3.39 10.29 -7.00
N GLU A 454 2.57 10.22 -5.96
CA GLU A 454 2.46 9.01 -5.14
C GLU A 454 1.86 7.84 -5.94
N ARG A 455 0.88 8.08 -6.82
CA ARG A 455 0.37 7.06 -7.75
C ARG A 455 1.49 6.55 -8.67
N LEU A 456 2.30 7.43 -9.23
CA LEU A 456 3.45 7.05 -10.08
C LEU A 456 4.44 6.15 -9.30
N LEU A 457 4.76 6.51 -8.06
CA LEU A 457 5.72 5.77 -7.23
C LEU A 457 5.19 4.40 -6.77
N LEU A 458 3.88 4.28 -6.57
CA LEU A 458 3.25 3.06 -6.09
C LEU A 458 2.80 2.11 -7.21
N ASN A 459 2.75 2.56 -8.47
CA ASN A 459 2.24 1.75 -9.58
C ASN A 459 3.02 0.43 -9.80
N GLU A 460 4.35 0.44 -9.72
CA GLU A 460 5.15 -0.80 -9.85
C GLU A 460 4.81 -1.80 -8.73
N LEU A 461 4.59 -1.30 -7.52
CA LEU A 461 4.26 -2.13 -6.36
C LEU A 461 2.87 -2.76 -6.51
N TRP A 462 1.91 -1.98 -7.03
CA TRP A 462 0.57 -2.46 -7.35
C TRP A 462 0.59 -3.59 -8.39
N GLU A 463 1.34 -3.42 -9.48
CA GLU A 463 1.53 -4.47 -10.51
C GLU A 463 2.12 -5.76 -9.91
N TRP A 464 3.08 -5.63 -8.98
CA TRP A 464 3.68 -6.77 -8.32
C TRP A 464 2.69 -7.51 -7.42
N GLN A 465 1.88 -6.79 -6.65
CA GLN A 465 0.85 -7.39 -5.80
C GLN A 465 -0.20 -8.13 -6.64
N GLY A 466 -0.70 -7.50 -7.71
CA GLY A 466 -1.65 -8.12 -8.63
C GLY A 466 -1.10 -9.37 -9.34
N SER A 467 0.21 -9.47 -9.55
CA SER A 467 0.85 -10.66 -10.13
C SER A 467 0.91 -11.88 -9.20
N LEU A 468 0.67 -11.71 -7.89
CA LEU A 468 0.66 -12.80 -6.90
C LEU A 468 -0.73 -13.36 -6.63
N GLU A 469 -1.76 -12.57 -6.93
CA GLU A 469 -3.16 -12.94 -6.70
C GLU A 469 -3.76 -13.74 -7.87
N LYS A 470 -3.05 -13.78 -9.00
CA LYS A 470 -3.30 -14.68 -10.13
C LYS A 470 -2.53 -15.98 -9.95
#